data_AF-A0A0A0ID60-F1
#
_entry.id   AF-A0A0A0ID60-F1
#
_cell.length_a   1.000
_cell.length_b   1.000
_cell.length_c   1.000
_cell.angle_alpha   90.00
_cell.angle_beta   90.00
_cell.angle_gamma   90.00
#
_symmetry.space_group_name_H-M   'P 1'
#
loop_
_entity.id
_entity.type
_entity.pdbx_description
1 polymer ?
#
loop_
_entity_poly.entity_id
_entity_poly.type
_entity_poly.pdbx_seq_one_letter_code
_entity_poly.pdbx_strand_id
1 'polypeptide(L)'
;MSNNDKFKEQYTKTRTETQAFKASEELNEILHDEESGCYKPWQFINYNIKKDTLKTTYDEIVLWGTQEAMIRPGWNVENKEVTIPNLFSKVIGVNENIKEYKNEINTLIQQENTLFYKKFPINRKRFPKDMNRVYKSLLDVRGRIDKEKLMTSEHWKYSKMNPVLQNRIADKIVEFSEISSFWKYRNFSIKLRMSLINKILDFISSLIYDGGRSERIMRISIFTVLTNLNDEILSLLQNFDYPMKVPKIIIYNNNNKRNLTFADAITLMFMNSMGIDIVIYNPTGTSDIENYVKEENYDIHRLYETRDSLPFWRFFNW
;
A
#
# COMPACT_ATOMS: atom_id res chain seq x y z
N MET A 1 21.08 46.55 22.10
CA MET A 1 20.93 45.52 21.04
C MET A 1 22.14 44.62 21.10
N SER A 2 21.92 43.33 21.36
CA SER A 2 22.98 42.37 21.69
C SER A 2 23.78 41.98 20.44
N ASN A 3 25.10 41.83 20.59
CA ASN A 3 26.07 41.41 19.55
C ASN A 3 25.81 40.02 18.93
N ASN A 4 24.77 39.30 19.35
CA ASN A 4 24.39 37.98 18.83
C ASN A 4 23.56 38.01 17.54
N ASP A 5 22.97 39.14 17.17
CA ASP A 5 22.16 39.23 15.94
C ASP A 5 23.01 39.44 14.68
N LYS A 6 24.27 39.92 14.83
CA LYS A 6 25.21 40.09 13.70
C LYS A 6 25.95 38.82 13.27
N PHE A 7 25.87 37.74 14.05
CA PHE A 7 26.57 36.48 13.76
C PHE A 7 25.71 35.44 13.03
N LYS A 8 24.39 35.62 12.93
CA LYS A 8 23.49 34.68 12.21
C LYS A 8 23.34 34.97 10.71
N GLU A 9 23.81 36.11 10.22
CA GLU A 9 23.69 36.50 8.81
C GLU A 9 24.80 35.92 7.90
N GLN A 10 25.79 35.21 8.44
CA GLN A 10 27.04 34.99 7.69
C GLN A 10 27.20 33.68 6.90
N TYR A 11 26.26 32.73 6.91
CA TYR A 11 26.40 31.53 6.05
C TYR A 11 25.07 30.91 5.58
N THR A 12 24.19 31.70 4.96
CA THR A 12 23.33 31.14 3.89
C THR A 12 24.09 31.28 2.58
N LYS A 13 24.76 30.20 2.15
CA LYS A 13 25.45 30.16 0.86
C LYS A 13 24.38 30.09 -0.24
N THR A 14 23.87 31.24 -0.66
CA THR A 14 22.95 31.36 -1.79
C THR A 14 23.72 30.90 -3.02
N ARG A 15 23.29 29.78 -3.63
CA ARG A 15 23.95 29.26 -4.83
C ARG A 15 23.74 30.25 -5.96
N THR A 16 24.80 30.61 -6.69
CA THR A 16 24.66 31.44 -7.88
C THR A 16 23.96 30.62 -8.96
N GLU A 17 22.77 31.04 -9.35
CA GLU A 17 22.02 30.46 -10.46
C GLU A 17 22.67 30.81 -11.80
N THR A 18 22.72 29.85 -12.71
CA THR A 18 23.18 30.08 -14.08
C THR A 18 22.05 30.67 -14.93
N GLN A 19 22.39 31.34 -16.03
CA GLN A 19 21.39 31.83 -16.99
C GLN A 19 20.54 30.67 -17.56
N ALA A 20 21.15 29.50 -17.78
CA ALA A 20 20.44 28.30 -18.21
C ALA A 20 19.43 27.81 -17.16
N PHE A 21 19.76 27.88 -15.86
CA PHE A 21 18.83 27.53 -14.79
C PHE A 21 17.63 28.47 -14.75
N LYS A 22 17.86 29.79 -14.86
CA LYS A 22 16.79 30.79 -14.88
C LYS A 22 15.87 30.63 -16.09
N ALA A 23 16.44 30.46 -17.28
CA ALA A 23 15.66 30.20 -18.50
C ALA A 23 14.87 28.87 -18.40
N SER A 24 15.42 27.86 -17.74
CA SER A 24 14.72 26.59 -17.51
C SER A 24 13.57 26.75 -16.50
N GLU A 25 13.73 27.54 -15.43
CA GLU A 25 12.66 27.82 -14.47
C GLU A 25 11.54 28.65 -15.10
N GLU A 26 11.87 29.70 -15.87
CA GLU A 26 10.88 30.51 -16.59
C GLU A 26 10.10 29.68 -17.62
N LEU A 27 10.78 28.85 -18.44
CA LEU A 27 10.10 27.93 -19.36
C LEU A 27 9.21 26.93 -18.62
N ASN A 28 9.68 26.45 -17.47
CA ASN A 28 8.95 25.49 -16.68
C ASN A 28 7.66 26.06 -16.08
N GLU A 29 7.67 27.30 -15.59
CA GLU A 29 6.48 27.98 -15.06
C GLU A 29 5.40 28.17 -16.13
N ILE A 30 5.81 28.36 -17.40
CA ILE A 30 4.90 28.56 -18.54
C ILE A 30 4.29 27.23 -19.03
N LEU A 31 5.03 26.11 -18.97
CA LEU A 31 4.62 24.83 -19.54
C LEU A 31 3.87 23.91 -18.55
N HIS A 32 4.12 24.05 -17.26
CA HIS A 32 3.68 23.10 -16.23
C HIS A 32 2.62 23.66 -15.29
N ASP A 33 1.62 24.35 -15.83
CA ASP A 33 0.39 24.64 -15.08
C ASP A 33 -0.30 23.33 -14.66
N GLU A 34 -0.94 23.29 -13.50
CA GLU A 34 -1.54 22.06 -12.96
C GLU A 34 -2.60 21.46 -13.90
N GLU A 35 -3.19 22.29 -14.77
CA GLU A 35 -4.16 21.89 -15.80
C GLU A 35 -3.52 21.46 -17.14
N SER A 36 -2.21 21.63 -17.34
CA SER A 36 -1.57 21.42 -18.65
C SER A 36 -1.43 19.96 -19.06
N GLY A 37 -1.62 19.03 -18.12
CA GLY A 37 -1.44 17.58 -18.33
C GLY A 37 0.02 17.17 -18.58
N CYS A 38 0.97 18.10 -18.45
CA CYS A 38 2.40 17.85 -18.57
C CYS A 38 3.06 18.08 -17.21
N TYR A 39 3.38 17.01 -16.49
CA TYR A 39 3.97 17.11 -15.15
C TYR A 39 5.47 16.87 -15.15
N LYS A 40 6.20 17.57 -14.27
CA LYS A 40 7.61 17.30 -14.00
C LYS A 40 7.77 16.01 -13.19
N PRO A 41 8.90 15.31 -13.32
CA PRO A 41 9.23 14.21 -12.42
C PRO A 41 9.18 14.67 -10.96
N TRP A 42 8.49 13.89 -10.12
CA TRP A 42 8.35 14.14 -8.68
C TRP A 42 7.65 15.44 -8.29
N GLN A 43 6.93 16.10 -9.22
CA GLN A 43 6.25 17.38 -8.98
C GLN A 43 5.36 17.36 -7.73
N PHE A 44 4.66 16.25 -7.50
CA PHE A 44 3.66 16.12 -6.43
C PHE A 44 4.15 15.35 -5.21
N ILE A 45 5.47 15.21 -5.02
CA ILE A 45 6.04 14.42 -3.92
C ILE A 45 5.59 14.91 -2.54
N ASN A 46 5.23 16.18 -2.39
CA ASN A 46 4.79 16.80 -1.13
C ASN A 46 3.26 16.88 -0.97
N TYR A 47 2.47 16.44 -1.96
CA TYR A 47 1.00 16.58 -1.94
C TYR A 47 0.34 15.47 -1.13
N ASN A 48 -0.85 15.69 -0.60
CA ASN A 48 -1.64 14.58 -0.05
C ASN A 48 -2.07 13.64 -1.17
N ILE A 49 -2.32 12.36 -0.83
CA ILE A 49 -2.80 11.38 -1.79
C ILE A 49 -4.20 10.93 -1.40
N LYS A 50 -5.07 10.87 -2.39
CA LYS A 50 -6.39 10.29 -2.29
C LYS A 50 -6.50 9.17 -3.31
N LYS A 51 -6.85 7.97 -2.86
CA LYS A 51 -7.08 6.86 -3.78
C LYS A 51 -8.48 6.96 -4.41
N ASP A 52 -8.57 6.63 -5.68
CA ASP A 52 -9.83 6.40 -6.38
C ASP A 52 -9.80 4.99 -6.98
N THR A 53 -10.39 4.02 -6.28
CA THR A 53 -10.41 2.63 -6.75
C THR A 53 -11.38 2.52 -7.92
N LEU A 54 -10.85 2.31 -9.13
CA LEU A 54 -11.64 2.20 -10.35
C LEU A 54 -12.56 0.97 -10.30
N LYS A 55 -13.78 1.14 -10.81
CA LYS A 55 -14.69 0.04 -11.13
C LYS A 55 -14.53 -0.32 -12.60
N THR A 56 -13.97 -1.48 -12.89
CA THR A 56 -13.60 -1.86 -14.26
C THR A 56 -14.33 -3.11 -14.74
N THR A 57 -14.29 -3.33 -16.04
CA THR A 57 -14.50 -4.65 -16.65
C THR A 57 -13.21 -5.48 -16.57
N TYR A 58 -13.26 -6.75 -17.00
CA TYR A 58 -12.07 -7.61 -17.04
C TYR A 58 -11.03 -7.09 -18.04
N ASP A 59 -11.45 -6.74 -19.26
CA ASP A 59 -10.56 -6.29 -20.33
C ASP A 59 -9.85 -4.97 -19.98
N GLU A 60 -10.52 -4.14 -19.19
CA GLU A 60 -10.00 -2.86 -18.71
C GLU A 60 -8.87 -3.00 -17.67
N ILE A 61 -8.70 -4.17 -17.03
CA ILE A 61 -7.62 -4.38 -16.07
C ILE A 61 -6.26 -4.19 -16.76
N VAL A 62 -6.06 -4.78 -17.93
CA VAL A 62 -4.82 -4.65 -18.69
C VAL A 62 -4.73 -3.28 -19.34
N LEU A 63 -5.85 -2.76 -19.84
CA LEU A 63 -5.91 -1.40 -20.40
C LEU A 63 -5.39 -0.38 -19.39
N TRP A 64 -6.05 -0.24 -18.24
CA TRP A 64 -5.66 0.75 -17.23
C TRP A 64 -4.36 0.38 -16.52
N GLY A 65 -4.10 -0.91 -16.30
CA GLY A 65 -2.87 -1.39 -15.68
C GLY A 65 -1.61 -1.09 -16.51
N THR A 66 -1.72 -0.81 -17.81
CA THR A 66 -0.60 -0.39 -18.65
C THR A 66 -0.48 1.12 -18.82
N GLN A 67 -1.53 1.88 -18.50
CA GLN A 67 -1.52 3.35 -18.57
C GLN A 67 -0.89 4.00 -17.34
N GLU A 68 -0.40 5.21 -17.54
CA GLU A 68 0.05 6.11 -16.47
C GLU A 68 -1.15 6.66 -15.70
N ALA A 69 -0.94 7.06 -14.44
CA ALA A 69 -2.03 7.50 -13.58
C ALA A 69 -2.76 8.72 -14.18
N MET A 70 -2.02 9.66 -14.77
CA MET A 70 -2.59 10.90 -15.32
C MET A 70 -3.55 10.71 -16.51
N ILE A 71 -3.48 9.54 -17.16
CA ILE A 71 -4.35 9.20 -18.31
C ILE A 71 -5.61 8.47 -17.84
N ARG A 72 -5.61 7.94 -16.61
CA ARG A 72 -6.72 7.14 -16.09
C ARG A 72 -7.92 8.02 -15.73
N PRO A 73 -9.15 7.51 -15.89
CA PRO A 73 -10.34 8.23 -15.44
C PRO A 73 -10.25 8.50 -13.93
N GLY A 74 -10.67 9.70 -13.50
CA GLY A 74 -10.64 10.11 -12.10
C GLY A 74 -9.32 10.74 -11.64
N TRP A 75 -8.28 10.81 -12.49
CA TRP A 75 -7.07 11.55 -12.15
C TRP A 75 -7.41 13.02 -11.93
N ASN A 76 -6.95 13.56 -10.81
CA ASN A 76 -7.15 14.96 -10.49
C ASN A 76 -6.06 15.49 -9.56
N VAL A 77 -5.70 16.76 -9.72
CA VAL A 77 -4.78 17.48 -8.84
C VAL A 77 -5.46 18.78 -8.43
N GLU A 78 -5.82 18.88 -7.16
CA GLU A 78 -6.48 20.07 -6.60
C GLU A 78 -6.07 20.26 -5.14
N ASN A 79 -5.95 21.51 -4.70
CA ASN A 79 -5.79 21.84 -3.27
C ASN A 79 -4.64 21.11 -2.55
N LYS A 80 -3.49 20.92 -3.23
CA LYS A 80 -2.34 20.13 -2.73
C LYS A 80 -2.68 18.67 -2.42
N GLU A 81 -3.66 18.11 -3.10
CA GLU A 81 -4.05 16.70 -3.06
C GLU A 81 -4.04 16.13 -4.48
N VAL A 82 -3.48 14.93 -4.64
CA VAL A 82 -3.51 14.16 -5.88
C VAL A 82 -4.48 13.00 -5.70
N THR A 83 -5.50 12.95 -6.55
CA THR A 83 -6.38 11.80 -6.68
C THR A 83 -5.74 10.81 -7.65
N ILE A 84 -5.38 9.63 -7.14
CA ILE A 84 -4.69 8.58 -7.88
C ILE A 84 -5.70 7.47 -8.21
N PRO A 85 -6.07 7.29 -9.49
CA PRO A 85 -6.91 6.19 -9.92
C PRO A 85 -6.12 4.88 -9.89
N ASN A 86 -6.61 3.88 -9.18
CA ASN A 86 -5.94 2.61 -9.05
C ASN A 86 -6.86 1.40 -9.13
N LEU A 87 -6.25 0.26 -9.49
CA LEU A 87 -6.94 -1.01 -9.63
C LEU A 87 -6.92 -1.79 -8.33
N PHE A 88 -8.04 -2.41 -8.00
CA PHE A 88 -8.07 -3.50 -7.03
C PHE A 88 -9.06 -4.55 -7.49
N SER A 89 -8.56 -5.61 -8.13
CA SER A 89 -9.40 -6.60 -8.80
C SER A 89 -9.04 -8.03 -8.39
N LYS A 90 -10.06 -8.85 -8.17
CA LYS A 90 -9.96 -10.31 -8.06
C LYS A 90 -10.53 -10.93 -9.34
N VAL A 91 -9.70 -11.69 -10.04
CA VAL A 91 -10.07 -12.46 -11.22
C VAL A 91 -10.23 -13.93 -10.82
N ILE A 92 -11.43 -14.47 -10.99
CA ILE A 92 -11.81 -15.83 -10.61
C ILE A 92 -11.96 -16.66 -11.88
N GLY A 93 -11.22 -17.77 -11.96
CA GLY A 93 -11.21 -18.62 -13.14
C GLY A 93 -10.18 -18.18 -14.19
N VAL A 94 -10.36 -18.68 -15.41
CA VAL A 94 -9.48 -18.46 -16.57
C VAL A 94 -10.32 -18.14 -17.81
N ASN A 95 -9.72 -17.38 -18.73
CA ASN A 95 -10.29 -17.17 -20.05
C ASN A 95 -10.27 -18.50 -20.85
N GLU A 96 -11.25 -18.71 -21.73
CA GLU A 96 -11.27 -19.81 -22.71
C GLU A 96 -9.96 -19.83 -23.50
N ASN A 97 -9.50 -18.66 -23.93
CA ASN A 97 -8.20 -18.49 -24.56
C ASN A 97 -7.09 -18.35 -23.52
N ILE A 98 -6.56 -19.51 -23.08
CA ILE A 98 -5.48 -19.58 -22.08
C ILE A 98 -4.23 -18.81 -22.52
N LYS A 99 -3.95 -18.75 -23.83
CA LYS A 99 -2.78 -18.04 -24.36
C LYS A 99 -2.92 -16.54 -24.14
N GLU A 100 -4.10 -16.00 -24.45
CA GLU A 100 -4.45 -14.60 -24.21
C GLU A 100 -4.45 -14.27 -22.72
N TYR A 101 -5.11 -15.07 -21.89
CA TYR A 101 -5.07 -14.94 -20.43
C TYR A 101 -3.64 -14.85 -19.86
N LYS A 102 -2.75 -15.72 -20.35
CA LYS A 102 -1.34 -15.69 -19.93
C LYS A 102 -0.61 -14.47 -20.47
N ASN A 103 -0.91 -14.03 -21.68
CA ASN A 103 -0.31 -12.83 -22.26
C ASN A 103 -0.71 -11.58 -21.47
N GLU A 104 -1.98 -11.42 -21.16
CA GLU A 104 -2.52 -10.33 -20.32
C GLU A 104 -1.79 -10.23 -18.98
N ILE A 105 -1.67 -11.35 -18.26
CA ILE A 105 -0.93 -11.40 -16.98
C ILE A 105 0.54 -11.04 -17.19
N ASN A 106 1.19 -11.56 -18.24
CA ASN A 106 2.59 -11.25 -18.52
C ASN A 106 2.79 -9.77 -18.88
N THR A 107 1.88 -9.15 -19.62
CA THR A 107 1.91 -7.72 -19.95
C THR A 107 1.94 -6.87 -18.69
N LEU A 108 1.13 -7.22 -17.68
CA LEU A 108 1.14 -6.52 -16.38
C LEU A 108 2.43 -6.77 -15.60
N ILE A 109 2.93 -8.01 -15.56
CA ILE A 109 4.16 -8.37 -14.83
C ILE A 109 5.41 -7.71 -15.43
N GLN A 110 5.40 -7.46 -16.74
CA GLN A 110 6.51 -6.81 -17.45
C GLN A 110 6.54 -5.29 -17.25
N GLN A 111 5.48 -4.68 -16.70
CA GLN A 111 5.50 -3.26 -16.40
C GLN A 111 6.52 -2.92 -15.32
N GLU A 112 7.04 -1.69 -15.37
CA GLU A 112 7.93 -1.15 -14.36
C GLU A 112 7.26 -1.14 -12.97
N ASN A 113 8.10 -1.20 -11.92
CA ASN A 113 7.69 -1.18 -10.52
C ASN A 113 6.57 -2.20 -10.19
N THR A 114 6.72 -3.43 -10.70
CA THR A 114 5.77 -4.52 -10.47
C THR A 114 6.35 -5.61 -9.58
N LEU A 115 5.65 -5.92 -8.48
CA LEU A 115 5.90 -7.10 -7.67
C LEU A 115 4.98 -8.23 -8.09
N PHE A 116 5.55 -9.41 -8.31
CA PHE A 116 4.80 -10.59 -8.72
C PHE A 116 4.92 -11.75 -7.74
N TYR A 117 3.78 -12.22 -7.22
CA TYR A 117 3.71 -13.32 -6.26
C TYR A 117 2.94 -14.51 -6.82
N LYS A 118 3.61 -15.67 -6.93
CA LYS A 118 3.01 -16.95 -7.39
C LYS A 118 2.38 -17.79 -6.26
N LYS A 119 2.50 -17.36 -5.01
CA LYS A 119 2.06 -18.12 -3.83
C LYS A 119 1.92 -17.24 -2.59
N PHE A 120 0.92 -17.56 -1.78
CA PHE A 120 0.76 -17.04 -0.43
C PHE A 120 1.57 -17.83 0.61
N PRO A 121 1.84 -17.24 1.79
CA PRO A 121 1.69 -15.82 2.11
C PRO A 121 2.74 -14.95 1.40
N ILE A 122 2.40 -13.68 1.14
CA ILE A 122 3.35 -12.67 0.65
C ILE A 122 4.22 -12.17 1.81
N ASN A 123 3.63 -12.05 3.01
CA ASN A 123 4.34 -11.75 4.24
C ASN A 123 4.96 -13.01 4.85
N ARG A 124 6.22 -13.30 4.50
CA ARG A 124 6.94 -14.49 4.99
C ARG A 124 7.83 -14.24 6.21
N LYS A 125 8.21 -12.98 6.46
CA LYS A 125 9.03 -12.61 7.60
C LYS A 125 8.25 -12.83 8.90
N ARG A 126 8.93 -13.32 9.94
CA ARG A 126 8.35 -13.42 11.27
C ARG A 126 8.28 -12.03 11.89
N PHE A 127 7.13 -11.68 12.46
CA PHE A 127 6.99 -10.43 13.19
C PHE A 127 7.80 -10.44 14.49
N PRO A 128 8.25 -9.26 14.97
CA PRO A 128 8.93 -9.15 16.25
C PRO A 128 8.08 -9.67 17.42
N LYS A 129 8.75 -10.01 18.52
CA LYS A 129 8.06 -10.39 19.76
C LYS A 129 7.48 -9.16 20.45
N ASP A 130 6.45 -9.37 21.27
CA ASP A 130 5.91 -8.40 22.22
C ASP A 130 5.41 -7.07 21.62
N MET A 131 4.95 -7.11 20.36
CA MET A 131 4.31 -5.97 19.68
C MET A 131 3.09 -5.41 20.43
N ASN A 132 2.42 -6.23 21.25
CA ASN A 132 1.34 -5.75 22.14
C ASN A 132 1.84 -4.68 23.13
N ARG A 133 3.04 -4.86 23.69
CA ARG A 133 3.62 -3.89 24.64
C ARG A 133 3.92 -2.58 23.92
N VAL A 134 4.54 -2.67 22.74
CA VAL A 134 4.87 -1.52 21.89
C VAL A 134 3.60 -0.78 21.50
N TYR A 135 2.59 -1.48 21.01
CA TYR A 135 1.30 -0.89 20.66
C TYR A 135 0.69 -0.12 21.85
N LYS A 136 0.63 -0.75 23.03
CA LYS A 136 0.08 -0.13 24.25
C LYS A 136 0.85 1.12 24.68
N SER A 137 2.17 1.16 24.55
CA SER A 137 2.97 2.34 24.92
C SER A 137 2.75 3.54 24.01
N LEU A 138 2.23 3.32 22.79
CA LEU A 138 2.00 4.36 21.80
C LEU A 138 0.57 4.94 21.84
N LEU A 139 -0.29 4.47 22.75
CA LEU A 139 -1.67 4.93 22.82
C LEU A 139 -1.79 6.29 23.54
N ASP A 140 -2.71 7.11 23.04
CA ASP A 140 -3.19 8.32 23.72
C ASP A 140 -4.21 7.96 24.83
N VAL A 141 -4.68 8.99 25.54
CA VAL A 141 -5.69 8.83 26.60
C VAL A 141 -7.04 8.30 26.09
N ARG A 142 -7.27 8.33 24.77
CA ARG A 142 -8.48 7.84 24.09
C ARG A 142 -8.28 6.42 23.53
N GLY A 143 -7.10 5.82 23.72
CA GLY A 143 -6.77 4.49 23.20
C GLY A 143 -6.45 4.44 21.71
N ARG A 144 -6.14 5.60 21.09
CA ARG A 144 -5.73 5.72 19.68
C ARG A 144 -4.21 5.83 19.58
N ILE A 145 -3.64 5.45 18.45
CA ILE A 145 -2.19 5.57 18.25
C ILE A 145 -1.83 7.05 18.15
N ASP A 146 -0.90 7.49 18.99
CA ASP A 146 -0.31 8.82 18.93
C ASP A 146 0.79 8.84 17.84
N LYS A 147 0.53 9.58 16.75
CA LYS A 147 1.41 9.67 15.58
C LYS A 147 2.81 10.17 15.92
N GLU A 148 2.91 11.20 16.75
CA GLU A 148 4.19 11.80 17.13
C GLU A 148 5.01 10.80 17.95
N LYS A 149 4.38 10.10 18.90
CA LYS A 149 5.04 9.02 19.65
C LYS A 149 5.45 7.86 18.74
N LEU A 150 4.64 7.51 17.75
CA LEU A 150 4.96 6.46 16.79
C LEU A 150 6.24 6.78 16.01
N MET A 151 6.31 7.98 15.41
CA MET A 151 7.43 8.38 14.54
C MET A 151 8.73 8.62 15.31
N THR A 152 8.64 9.04 16.58
CA THR A 152 9.81 9.24 17.47
C THR A 152 10.25 7.96 18.19
N SER A 153 9.47 6.87 18.12
CA SER A 153 9.80 5.63 18.81
C SER A 153 11.03 4.94 18.23
N GLU A 154 11.77 4.23 19.09
CA GLU A 154 12.88 3.36 18.67
C GLU A 154 12.45 2.22 17.73
N HIS A 155 11.15 1.93 17.69
CA HIS A 155 10.55 0.89 16.85
C HIS A 155 10.16 1.39 15.46
N TRP A 156 10.32 2.69 15.17
CA TRP A 156 10.03 3.26 13.85
C TRP A 156 11.10 2.87 12.82
N LYS A 157 10.77 1.88 11.99
CA LYS A 157 11.71 1.32 11.00
C LYS A 157 11.89 2.19 9.76
N TYR A 158 11.04 3.18 9.55
CA TYR A 158 10.97 3.96 8.31
C TYR A 158 11.75 5.28 8.39
N SER A 159 12.52 5.50 9.46
CA SER A 159 13.27 6.74 9.73
C SER A 159 14.22 7.20 8.61
N LYS A 160 14.68 6.29 7.75
CA LYS A 160 15.58 6.57 6.62
C LYS A 160 14.87 7.01 5.33
N MET A 161 13.54 6.88 5.26
CA MET A 161 12.76 7.21 4.07
C MET A 161 12.51 8.72 3.96
N ASN A 162 11.98 9.19 2.82
CA ASN A 162 11.54 10.58 2.69
C ASN A 162 10.54 10.96 3.82
N PRO A 163 10.73 12.10 4.53
CA PRO A 163 9.87 12.51 5.65
C PRO A 163 8.37 12.61 5.31
N VAL A 164 8.03 12.99 4.08
CA VAL A 164 6.63 13.06 3.62
C VAL A 164 6.04 11.66 3.55
N LEU A 165 6.77 10.72 2.95
CA LEU A 165 6.33 9.32 2.88
C LEU A 165 6.24 8.69 4.28
N GLN A 166 7.18 8.99 5.18
CA GLN A 166 7.09 8.55 6.58
C GLN A 166 5.81 9.04 7.25
N ASN A 167 5.49 10.33 7.09
CA ASN A 167 4.26 10.91 7.62
C ASN A 167 3.02 10.22 7.06
N ARG A 168 2.95 10.01 5.73
CA ARG A 168 1.83 9.30 5.09
C ARG A 168 1.66 7.87 5.61
N ILE A 169 2.76 7.13 5.75
CA ILE A 169 2.72 5.76 6.31
C ILE A 169 2.19 5.80 7.75
N ALA A 170 2.65 6.75 8.56
CA ALA A 170 2.18 6.91 9.94
C ALA A 170 0.67 7.26 9.99
N ASP A 171 0.20 8.17 9.14
CA ASP A 171 -1.22 8.52 9.01
C ASP A 171 -2.06 7.29 8.65
N LYS A 172 -1.60 6.49 7.67
CA LYS A 172 -2.28 5.25 7.29
C LYS A 172 -2.26 4.18 8.37
N ILE A 173 -1.20 4.08 9.18
CA ILE A 173 -1.16 3.17 10.33
C ILE A 173 -2.25 3.54 11.35
N VAL A 174 -2.38 4.84 11.66
CA VAL A 174 -3.42 5.34 12.57
C VAL A 174 -4.81 5.08 11.99
N GLU A 175 -5.03 5.48 10.74
CA GLU A 175 -6.29 5.28 10.01
C GLU A 175 -6.72 3.81 9.98
N PHE A 176 -5.84 2.90 9.53
CA PHE A 176 -6.16 1.47 9.44
C PHE A 176 -6.39 0.84 10.82
N SER A 177 -5.74 1.36 11.86
CA SER A 177 -5.96 0.89 13.23
C SER A 177 -7.30 1.35 13.78
N GLU A 178 -8.00 2.27 13.13
CA GLU A 178 -9.34 2.75 13.52
C GLU A 178 -10.46 2.21 12.64
N ILE A 179 -10.20 2.00 11.36
CA ILE A 179 -11.21 1.55 10.40
C ILE A 179 -11.45 0.05 10.53
N SER A 180 -12.56 -0.32 11.17
CA SER A 180 -13.06 -1.70 11.22
C SER A 180 -13.90 -2.10 10.01
N SER A 181 -14.37 -1.13 9.20
CA SER A 181 -15.39 -1.37 8.17
C SER A 181 -14.90 -2.22 7.00
N PHE A 182 -13.60 -2.20 6.67
CA PHE A 182 -13.03 -3.01 5.59
C PHE A 182 -12.97 -4.50 5.90
N TRP A 183 -12.89 -4.84 7.19
CA TRP A 183 -12.52 -6.18 7.62
C TRP A 183 -13.74 -7.04 7.94
N LYS A 184 -13.69 -8.32 7.56
CA LYS A 184 -14.66 -9.31 8.02
C LYS A 184 -14.26 -9.81 9.41
N TYR A 185 -15.18 -9.74 10.37
CA TYR A 185 -14.96 -10.02 11.80
C TYR A 185 -14.49 -11.46 12.15
N ARG A 186 -14.40 -12.38 11.18
CA ARG A 186 -14.19 -13.81 11.47
C ARG A 186 -12.73 -14.22 11.70
N ASN A 187 -11.70 -13.51 11.20
CA ASN A 187 -10.31 -14.03 11.21
C ASN A 187 -9.21 -12.97 11.34
N PHE A 188 -9.02 -12.39 12.53
CA PHE A 188 -7.94 -11.41 12.80
C PHE A 188 -6.64 -12.01 13.33
N SER A 189 -6.56 -13.34 13.49
CA SER A 189 -5.43 -13.98 14.13
C SER A 189 -4.22 -14.04 13.21
N ILE A 190 -3.30 -13.10 13.37
CA ILE A 190 -1.90 -13.29 13.00
C ILE A 190 -1.25 -14.12 14.11
N LYS A 191 -0.35 -15.06 13.76
CA LYS A 191 0.48 -15.77 14.75
C LYS A 191 1.46 -14.81 15.42
N LEU A 192 0.97 -14.00 16.36
CA LEU A 192 1.77 -13.14 17.22
C LEU A 192 2.45 -14.00 18.30
N ARG A 193 3.75 -13.82 18.49
CA ARG A 193 4.47 -14.46 19.59
C ARG A 193 4.34 -13.59 20.84
N MET A 194 3.38 -13.94 21.69
CA MET A 194 3.13 -13.27 22.96
C MET A 194 3.97 -13.90 24.08
N SER A 195 4.59 -13.06 24.91
CA SER A 195 5.11 -13.45 26.23
C SER A 195 4.03 -14.16 27.08
N LEU A 196 4.44 -15.03 28.01
CA LEU A 196 3.54 -15.75 28.92
C LEU A 196 2.68 -14.78 29.75
N ILE A 197 3.26 -13.67 30.21
CA ILE A 197 2.56 -12.61 30.94
C ILE A 197 1.45 -12.02 30.07
N ASN A 198 1.74 -11.74 28.79
CA ASN A 198 0.74 -11.20 27.87
C ASN A 198 -0.38 -12.22 27.59
N LYS A 199 -0.06 -13.52 27.47
CA LYS A 199 -1.09 -14.56 27.33
C LYS A 199 -2.01 -14.63 28.54
N ILE A 200 -1.46 -14.51 29.75
CA ILE A 200 -2.23 -14.49 31.00
C ILE A 200 -3.09 -13.23 31.08
N LEU A 201 -2.52 -12.05 30.81
CA LEU A 201 -3.26 -10.79 30.81
C LEU A 201 -4.38 -10.80 29.75
N ASP A 202 -4.13 -11.36 28.57
CA ASP A 202 -5.13 -11.49 27.51
C ASP A 202 -6.23 -12.49 27.91
N PHE A 203 -5.87 -13.59 28.59
CA PHE A 203 -6.83 -14.56 29.14
C PHE A 203 -7.72 -13.92 30.22
N ILE A 204 -7.13 -13.22 31.19
CA ILE A 204 -7.88 -12.51 32.24
C ILE A 204 -8.76 -11.43 31.65
N SER A 205 -8.25 -10.63 30.72
CA SER A 205 -9.03 -9.60 30.03
C SER A 205 -10.22 -10.21 29.28
N SER A 206 -10.06 -11.40 28.69
CA SER A 206 -11.14 -12.10 27.98
C SER A 206 -12.24 -12.64 28.89
N LEU A 207 -11.95 -12.87 30.17
CA LEU A 207 -12.97 -13.26 31.15
C LEU A 207 -13.85 -12.08 31.59
N ILE A 208 -13.40 -10.84 31.34
CA ILE A 208 -14.03 -9.61 31.84
C ILE A 208 -14.70 -8.82 30.70
N TYR A 209 -14.17 -8.89 29.47
CA TYR A 209 -14.62 -8.10 28.32
C TYR A 209 -14.61 -8.97 27.04
N ASP A 210 -15.77 -9.45 26.61
CA ASP A 210 -15.85 -10.40 25.49
C ASP A 210 -15.89 -9.69 24.12
N GLY A 211 -16.57 -8.53 24.01
CA GLY A 211 -16.76 -7.83 22.72
C GLY A 211 -15.54 -7.07 22.19
N GLY A 212 -14.68 -6.53 23.07
CA GLY A 212 -13.54 -5.67 22.68
C GLY A 212 -12.25 -6.41 22.32
N ARG A 213 -12.20 -7.73 22.55
CA ARG A 213 -10.97 -8.52 22.38
C ARG A 213 -10.57 -8.67 20.92
N SER A 214 -11.53 -9.05 20.06
CA SER A 214 -11.29 -9.29 18.64
C SER A 214 -10.84 -8.02 17.93
N GLU A 215 -11.47 -6.90 18.25
CA GLU A 215 -11.09 -5.59 17.72
C GLU A 215 -9.69 -5.18 18.19
N ARG A 216 -9.36 -5.33 19.48
CA ARG A 216 -8.01 -5.05 19.98
C ARG A 216 -6.96 -5.91 19.28
N ILE A 217 -7.20 -7.21 19.10
CA ILE A 217 -6.28 -8.12 18.40
C ILE A 217 -6.11 -7.69 16.95
N MET A 218 -7.20 -7.27 16.27
CA MET A 218 -7.16 -6.72 14.93
C MET A 218 -6.27 -5.48 14.87
N ARG A 219 -6.47 -4.50 15.76
CA ARG A 219 -5.68 -3.26 15.81
C ARG A 219 -4.19 -3.54 16.04
N ILE A 220 -3.86 -4.42 16.99
CA ILE A 220 -2.47 -4.83 17.23
C ILE A 220 -1.87 -5.55 16.00
N SER A 221 -2.67 -6.36 15.31
CA SER A 221 -2.24 -7.10 14.12
C SER A 221 -1.96 -6.15 12.95
N ILE A 222 -2.86 -5.19 12.69
CA ILE A 222 -2.69 -4.12 11.71
C ILE A 222 -1.42 -3.32 12.00
N PHE A 223 -1.30 -2.81 13.22
CA PHE A 223 -0.11 -2.10 13.69
C PHE A 223 1.17 -2.93 13.47
N THR A 224 1.14 -4.20 13.84
CA THR A 224 2.29 -5.10 13.72
C THR A 224 2.73 -5.27 12.27
N VAL A 225 1.79 -5.47 11.35
CA VAL A 225 2.08 -5.65 9.92
C VAL A 225 2.60 -4.35 9.32
N LEU A 226 1.90 -3.24 9.53
CA LEU A 226 2.21 -1.97 8.88
C LEU A 226 3.46 -1.27 9.42
N THR A 227 3.91 -1.59 10.64
CA THR A 227 5.23 -1.15 11.15
C THR A 227 6.38 -2.09 10.75
N ASN A 228 6.07 -3.19 10.07
CA ASN A 228 7.03 -4.23 9.68
C ASN A 228 6.88 -4.66 8.20
N LEU A 229 6.44 -3.75 7.33
CA LEU A 229 6.44 -3.97 5.88
C LEU A 229 7.85 -4.34 5.39
N ASN A 230 7.89 -5.20 4.37
CA ASN A 230 9.15 -5.64 3.78
C ASN A 230 9.73 -4.57 2.82
N ASP A 231 11.02 -4.69 2.51
CA ASP A 231 11.74 -3.69 1.71
C ASP A 231 11.24 -3.62 0.26
N GLU A 232 10.79 -4.74 -0.32
CA GLU A 232 10.19 -4.79 -1.66
C GLU A 232 8.93 -3.93 -1.75
N ILE A 233 8.03 -4.06 -0.77
CA ILE A 233 6.78 -3.29 -0.65
C ILE A 233 7.09 -1.80 -0.43
N LEU A 234 8.04 -1.48 0.44
CA LEU A 234 8.47 -0.09 0.67
C LEU A 234 9.14 0.54 -0.55
N SER A 235 9.85 -0.26 -1.35
CA SER A 235 10.49 0.19 -2.60
C SER A 235 9.45 0.65 -3.62
N LEU A 236 8.30 -0.03 -3.73
CA LEU A 236 7.20 0.43 -4.59
C LEU A 236 6.73 1.84 -4.23
N LEU A 237 6.57 2.12 -2.93
CA LEU A 237 6.14 3.44 -2.46
C LEU A 237 7.19 4.54 -2.67
N GLN A 238 8.47 4.20 -2.50
CA GLN A 238 9.57 5.15 -2.67
C GLN A 238 9.82 5.53 -4.13
N ASN A 239 9.49 4.63 -5.07
CA ASN A 239 9.69 4.83 -6.51
C ASN A 239 8.41 5.25 -7.24
N PHE A 240 7.36 5.65 -6.50
CA PHE A 240 6.09 6.06 -7.08
C PHE A 240 6.06 7.56 -7.36
N ASP A 241 6.30 7.93 -8.61
CA ASP A 241 5.97 9.26 -9.13
C ASP A 241 4.51 9.29 -9.60
N TYR A 242 3.67 10.08 -8.92
CA TYR A 242 2.22 9.90 -8.97
C TYR A 242 1.58 9.99 -10.34
N PRO A 243 1.92 10.95 -11.23
CA PRO A 243 1.30 11.04 -12.55
C PRO A 243 1.69 9.91 -13.49
N MET A 244 2.83 9.26 -13.22
CA MET A 244 3.49 8.32 -14.10
C MET A 244 2.93 6.90 -13.93
N LYS A 245 3.72 5.87 -14.28
CA LYS A 245 3.32 4.47 -14.16
C LYS A 245 3.01 4.11 -12.71
N VAL A 246 1.78 3.68 -12.47
CA VAL A 246 1.34 3.20 -11.15
C VAL A 246 2.06 1.88 -10.81
N PRO A 247 2.74 1.78 -9.65
CA PRO A 247 3.34 0.53 -9.20
C PRO A 247 2.27 -0.53 -8.93
N LYS A 248 2.64 -1.81 -9.01
CA LYS A 248 1.66 -2.90 -9.06
C LYS A 248 2.05 -4.09 -8.22
N ILE A 249 1.06 -4.74 -7.65
CA ILE A 249 1.18 -6.04 -7.00
C ILE A 249 0.30 -7.01 -7.76
N ILE A 250 0.93 -7.89 -8.54
CA ILE A 250 0.24 -8.95 -9.28
C ILE A 250 0.40 -10.25 -8.52
N ILE A 251 -0.72 -10.91 -8.25
CA ILE A 251 -0.75 -12.19 -7.55
C ILE A 251 -1.36 -13.24 -8.46
N TYR A 252 -0.70 -14.38 -8.58
CA TYR A 252 -1.24 -15.56 -9.24
C TYR A 252 -1.38 -16.69 -8.22
N ASN A 253 -2.60 -16.83 -7.69
CA ASN A 253 -2.96 -17.83 -6.69
C ASN A 253 -3.46 -19.12 -7.35
N ASN A 254 -2.52 -20.03 -7.59
CA ASN A 254 -2.79 -21.34 -8.18
C ASN A 254 -2.97 -22.46 -7.15
N ASN A 255 -3.53 -22.16 -5.97
CA ASN A 255 -3.82 -23.12 -4.90
C ASN A 255 -2.61 -23.98 -4.45
N ASN A 256 -1.45 -23.35 -4.22
CA ASN A 256 -0.20 -24.01 -3.81
C ASN A 256 -0.16 -24.39 -2.31
N LYS A 257 -1.21 -25.04 -1.78
CA LYS A 257 -1.38 -25.54 -0.39
C LYS A 257 -1.37 -24.50 0.75
N ARG A 258 -0.98 -23.25 0.49
CA ARG A 258 -0.94 -22.16 1.48
C ARG A 258 -1.91 -21.05 1.09
N ASN A 259 -2.69 -20.61 2.07
CA ASN A 259 -3.74 -19.61 1.87
C ASN A 259 -3.22 -18.20 2.14
N LEU A 260 -3.92 -17.22 1.56
CA LEU A 260 -3.81 -15.81 1.93
C LEU A 260 -4.01 -15.67 3.44
N THR A 261 -3.17 -14.86 4.09
CA THR A 261 -3.25 -14.60 5.53
C THR A 261 -3.78 -13.21 5.83
N PHE A 262 -4.25 -12.96 7.05
CA PHE A 262 -4.69 -11.63 7.47
C PHE A 262 -3.59 -10.57 7.29
N ALA A 263 -2.31 -10.93 7.48
CA ALA A 263 -1.19 -10.04 7.22
C ALA A 263 -1.10 -9.64 5.73
N ASP A 264 -1.33 -10.58 4.82
CA ASP A 264 -1.37 -10.32 3.38
C ASP A 264 -2.52 -9.36 3.04
N ALA A 265 -3.71 -9.60 3.60
CA ALA A 265 -4.86 -8.71 3.42
C ALA A 265 -4.59 -7.28 3.91
N ILE A 266 -3.94 -7.13 5.08
CA ILE A 266 -3.50 -5.82 5.61
C ILE A 266 -2.55 -5.11 4.65
N THR A 267 -1.51 -5.81 4.18
CA THR A 267 -0.56 -5.24 3.23
C THR A 267 -1.24 -4.83 1.92
N LEU A 268 -2.12 -5.65 1.35
CA LEU A 268 -2.79 -5.33 0.10
C LEU A 268 -3.74 -4.14 0.25
N MET A 269 -4.59 -4.12 1.27
CA MET A 269 -5.45 -2.96 1.54
C MET A 269 -4.66 -1.67 1.74
N PHE A 270 -3.55 -1.74 2.49
CA PHE A 270 -2.66 -0.60 2.69
C PHE A 270 -2.05 -0.12 1.38
N MET A 271 -1.52 -1.02 0.55
CA MET A 271 -0.93 -0.65 -0.73
C MET A 271 -1.96 -0.03 -1.68
N ASN A 272 -3.18 -0.59 -1.75
CA ASN A 272 -4.27 0.03 -2.51
C ASN A 272 -4.61 1.44 -1.97
N SER A 273 -4.61 1.65 -0.65
CA SER A 273 -4.84 2.98 -0.06
C SER A 273 -3.75 4.00 -0.38
N MET A 274 -2.57 3.53 -0.80
CA MET A 274 -1.44 4.36 -1.25
C MET A 274 -1.44 4.56 -2.78
N GLY A 275 -2.50 4.17 -3.48
CA GLY A 275 -2.64 4.35 -4.93
C GLY A 275 -2.00 3.25 -5.78
N ILE A 276 -1.58 2.13 -5.19
CA ILE A 276 -0.92 1.01 -5.88
C ILE A 276 -1.98 0.11 -6.53
N ASP A 277 -1.70 -0.39 -7.74
CA ASP A 277 -2.57 -1.35 -8.42
C ASP A 277 -2.41 -2.74 -7.82
N ILE A 278 -3.53 -3.44 -7.64
CA ILE A 278 -3.54 -4.81 -7.12
C ILE A 278 -4.44 -5.68 -7.99
N VAL A 279 -3.89 -6.77 -8.51
CA VAL A 279 -4.66 -7.77 -9.26
C VAL A 279 -4.37 -9.16 -8.72
N ILE A 280 -5.42 -9.85 -8.28
CA ILE A 280 -5.37 -11.22 -7.76
C ILE A 280 -6.00 -12.16 -8.78
N TYR A 281 -5.17 -12.87 -9.53
CA TYR A 281 -5.60 -13.95 -10.41
C TYR A 281 -5.72 -15.25 -9.62
N ASN A 282 -6.91 -15.82 -9.60
CA ASN A 282 -7.22 -17.09 -8.93
C ASN A 282 -7.90 -18.06 -9.92
N PRO A 283 -7.10 -18.77 -10.74
CA PRO A 283 -7.59 -19.76 -11.71
C PRO A 283 -8.50 -20.83 -11.10
N THR A 284 -8.22 -21.22 -9.85
CA THR A 284 -8.93 -22.30 -9.15
C THR A 284 -10.29 -21.88 -8.61
N GLY A 285 -10.52 -20.58 -8.47
CA GLY A 285 -11.71 -20.03 -7.82
C GLY A 285 -11.83 -20.33 -6.33
N THR A 286 -10.75 -20.72 -5.67
CA THR A 286 -10.74 -20.97 -4.23
C THR A 286 -10.84 -19.67 -3.42
N SER A 287 -11.24 -19.75 -2.15
CA SER A 287 -11.35 -18.55 -1.32
C SER A 287 -9.99 -17.99 -0.91
N ASP A 288 -9.81 -16.66 -1.01
CA ASP A 288 -8.60 -15.94 -0.64
C ASP A 288 -8.89 -14.62 0.09
N ILE A 289 -8.92 -13.48 -0.60
CA ILE A 289 -9.02 -12.13 -0.02
C ILE A 289 -10.40 -11.87 0.59
N GLU A 290 -11.45 -12.48 0.05
CA GLU A 290 -12.83 -12.38 0.55
C GLU A 290 -13.01 -12.98 1.94
N ASN A 291 -12.03 -13.76 2.42
CA ASN A 291 -12.05 -14.27 3.79
C ASN A 291 -11.76 -13.18 4.83
N TYR A 292 -11.17 -12.06 4.41
CA TYR A 292 -10.65 -11.01 5.29
C TYR A 292 -11.19 -9.63 4.97
N VAL A 293 -11.40 -9.32 3.69
CA VAL A 293 -11.84 -8.01 3.20
C VAL A 293 -13.25 -8.14 2.64
N LYS A 294 -14.09 -7.13 2.88
CA LYS A 294 -15.43 -7.08 2.27
C LYS A 294 -15.36 -6.71 0.79
N GLU A 295 -16.21 -7.33 0.01
CA GLU A 295 -16.24 -7.28 -1.45
C GLU A 295 -16.49 -5.88 -2.01
N GLU A 296 -17.06 -4.94 -1.25
CA GLU A 296 -17.22 -3.55 -1.72
C GLU A 296 -15.90 -2.77 -1.90
N ASN A 297 -14.76 -3.34 -1.47
CA ASN A 297 -13.45 -2.68 -1.52
C ASN A 297 -12.60 -3.07 -2.75
N TYR A 298 -13.08 -3.98 -3.58
CA TYR A 298 -12.37 -4.46 -4.78
C TYR A 298 -13.34 -5.05 -5.79
N ASP A 299 -12.98 -5.03 -7.07
CA ASP A 299 -13.78 -5.62 -8.13
C ASP A 299 -13.62 -7.15 -8.19
N ILE A 300 -14.70 -7.82 -8.57
CA ILE A 300 -14.73 -9.27 -8.76
C ILE A 300 -15.11 -9.57 -10.20
N HIS A 301 -14.19 -10.18 -10.94
CA HIS A 301 -14.42 -10.64 -12.30
C HIS A 301 -14.44 -12.16 -12.31
N ARG A 302 -15.54 -12.76 -12.76
CA ARG A 302 -15.66 -14.21 -12.94
C ARG A 302 -15.50 -14.54 -14.42
N LEU A 303 -14.56 -15.42 -14.73
CA LEU A 303 -14.30 -15.90 -16.08
C LEU A 303 -15.00 -17.24 -16.33
N TYR A 304 -14.91 -17.73 -17.57
CA TYR A 304 -15.67 -18.85 -18.10
C TYR A 304 -15.45 -20.17 -17.36
N GLU A 305 -14.20 -20.51 -17.03
CA GLU A 305 -13.86 -21.80 -16.42
C GLU A 305 -12.96 -21.64 -15.19
N THR A 306 -13.14 -22.50 -14.20
CA THR A 306 -12.12 -22.69 -13.14
C THR A 306 -11.16 -23.79 -13.55
N ARG A 307 -9.86 -23.59 -13.31
CA ARG A 307 -8.84 -24.61 -13.58
C ARG A 307 -7.94 -24.80 -12.38
N ASP A 308 -7.91 -26.04 -11.91
CA ASP A 308 -7.02 -26.44 -10.83
C ASP A 308 -5.57 -26.55 -11.31
N SER A 309 -4.67 -26.01 -10.49
CA SER A 309 -3.23 -26.17 -10.65
C SER A 309 -2.65 -25.69 -12.00
N LEU A 310 -3.30 -24.76 -12.73
CA LEU A 310 -2.77 -24.18 -13.97
C LEU A 310 -1.42 -23.46 -13.76
N PRO A 311 -0.27 -24.05 -14.19
CA PRO A 311 1.04 -23.45 -13.95
C PRO A 311 1.21 -22.13 -14.70
N PHE A 312 1.84 -21.16 -14.04
CA PHE A 312 2.19 -19.87 -14.65
C PHE A 312 3.61 -19.88 -15.23
N TRP A 313 3.70 -19.63 -16.53
CA TRP A 313 4.95 -19.51 -17.30
C TRP A 313 5.18 -18.04 -17.63
N ARG A 314 6.36 -17.51 -17.29
CA ARG A 314 6.78 -16.19 -17.79
C ARG A 314 7.23 -16.38 -19.24
N PHE A 315 6.63 -15.62 -20.15
CA PHE A 315 7.24 -15.43 -21.46
C PHE A 315 8.42 -14.48 -21.27
N PHE A 316 9.64 -15.00 -21.42
CA PHE A 316 10.80 -14.16 -21.66
C PHE A 316 10.82 -13.92 -23.17
N ASN A 317 10.42 -12.72 -23.60
CA ASN A 317 10.75 -12.27 -24.94
C ASN A 317 12.26 -12.02 -24.94
N TRP A 318 12.99 -12.81 -25.73
CA TRP A 318 14.41 -12.59 -26.03
C TRP A 318 14.56 -11.45 -27.01
#